data_AF-K2FBT2-F1
#
_entry.id   AF-K2FBT2-F1
#
_cell.length_a   1.000
_cell.length_b   1.000
_cell.length_c   1.000
_cell.angle_alpha   90.00
_cell.angle_beta   90.00
_cell.angle_gamma   90.00
#
_symmetry.space_group_name_H-M   'P 1'
#
loop_
_entity.id
_entity.type
_entity.pdbx_description
1 polymer ?
#
loop_
_entity_poly.entity_id
_entity_poly.type
_entity_poly.pdbx_seq_one_letter_code
_entity_poly.pdbx_strand_id
1 'polypeptide(L)'
;MKNIIVLVLILLFPLPGKALTLNVVADIHAGGTNRCGDFVCVPRWKTAFQEVLNKTKGIIVTLGDNTERGEKKYATQLKEMTAGRDVYWANGNHDKKLQVGGSKHYSFNKEDWRIVIVDYKNCGKGDVNWPKKQLNGYGDKKVAIFMHYPVFKYGTDGVLKDCKKINDVFKKYKVDYVFSGHRHGDFWKREYGGIKYQAIQGLTNRFDLNYEVINLE
;
A
#
# COMPACT_ATOMS: atom_id res chain seq x y z
N MET A 1 -15.11 48.92 44.52
CA MET A 1 -14.35 48.61 43.29
C MET A 1 -14.66 47.17 42.93
N LYS A 2 -15.34 46.91 41.79
CA LYS A 2 -15.68 45.55 41.33
C LYS A 2 -14.58 45.07 40.38
N ASN A 3 -13.85 44.04 40.78
CA ASN A 3 -12.87 43.38 39.92
C ASN A 3 -13.61 42.54 38.88
N ILE A 4 -13.51 42.92 37.61
CA ILE A 4 -13.97 42.10 36.48
C ILE A 4 -12.87 41.08 36.21
N ILE A 5 -13.14 39.81 36.54
CA ILE A 5 -12.32 38.68 36.10
C ILE A 5 -12.72 38.39 34.66
N VAL A 6 -11.86 38.74 33.71
CA VAL A 6 -12.01 38.33 32.30
C VAL A 6 -11.49 36.90 32.19
N LEU A 7 -12.42 35.95 32.10
CA LEU A 7 -12.09 34.55 31.82
C LEU A 7 -11.79 34.42 30.32
N VAL A 8 -10.51 34.34 29.96
CA VAL A 8 -10.10 34.05 28.58
C VAL A 8 -10.27 32.56 28.35
N LEU A 9 -11.39 32.17 27.74
CA LEU A 9 -11.56 30.81 27.19
C LEU A 9 -10.65 30.67 25.97
N ILE A 10 -9.49 30.06 26.16
CA ILE A 10 -8.67 29.57 25.05
C ILE A 10 -9.35 28.31 24.53
N LEU A 11 -10.12 28.46 23.45
CA LEU A 11 -10.63 27.32 22.67
C LEU A 11 -9.42 26.64 22.02
N LEU A 12 -8.92 25.59 22.65
CA LEU A 12 -7.94 24.67 22.09
C LEU A 12 -8.62 23.86 20.97
N PHE A 13 -8.67 24.43 19.77
CA PHE A 13 -8.98 23.64 18.59
C PHE A 13 -7.80 22.69 18.33
N PRO A 14 -8.03 21.37 18.16
CA PRO A 14 -6.96 20.48 17.74
C PRO A 14 -6.43 20.99 16.40
N LEU A 15 -5.11 21.27 16.35
CA LEU A 15 -4.45 21.62 15.10
C LEU A 15 -4.71 20.49 14.10
N PRO A 16 -5.08 20.79 12.83
CA PRO A 16 -5.30 19.76 11.84
C PRO A 16 -4.04 18.90 11.74
N GLY A 17 -4.23 17.58 11.90
CA GLY A 17 -3.15 16.61 11.79
C GLY A 17 -2.42 16.76 10.46
N LYS A 18 -1.10 16.63 10.48
CA LYS A 18 -0.28 16.82 9.27
C LYS A 18 -0.58 15.68 8.29
N ALA A 19 -1.10 16.02 7.11
CA ALA A 19 -1.35 15.04 6.05
C ALA A 19 -0.06 14.27 5.72
N LEU A 20 -0.17 12.96 5.58
CA LEU A 20 0.93 12.08 5.19
C LEU A 20 0.84 11.75 3.71
N THR A 21 1.80 12.25 2.92
CA THR A 21 1.89 11.93 1.49
C THR A 21 2.73 10.67 1.26
N LEU A 22 2.18 9.72 0.52
CA LEU A 22 2.83 8.46 0.12
C LEU A 22 2.78 8.32 -1.39
N ASN A 23 3.86 7.81 -1.99
CA ASN A 23 3.88 7.44 -3.40
C ASN A 23 3.69 5.93 -3.50
N VAL A 24 2.65 5.48 -4.19
CA VAL A 24 2.25 4.07 -4.22
C VAL A 24 2.41 3.50 -5.61
N VAL A 25 3.12 2.39 -5.70
CA VAL A 25 3.45 1.69 -6.95
C VAL A 25 3.03 0.23 -6.83
N ALA A 26 2.48 -0.35 -7.89
CA ALA A 26 2.11 -1.76 -7.92
C ALA A 26 2.75 -2.45 -9.12
N ASP A 27 2.96 -3.77 -9.04
CA ASP A 27 3.24 -4.65 -10.18
C ASP A 27 4.37 -4.11 -11.11
N ILE A 28 5.54 -3.89 -10.51
CA ILE A 28 6.76 -3.46 -11.22
C ILE A 28 7.24 -4.55 -12.19
N HIS A 29 7.04 -5.82 -11.85
CA HIS A 29 7.43 -6.99 -12.65
C HIS A 29 8.86 -6.89 -13.19
N ALA A 30 9.80 -6.49 -12.33
CA ALA A 30 11.20 -6.39 -12.71
C ALA A 30 11.72 -7.74 -13.21
N GLY A 31 12.22 -7.74 -14.44
CA GLY A 31 12.63 -8.96 -15.12
C GLY A 31 11.63 -9.63 -16.04
N GLY A 32 10.42 -9.06 -16.15
CA GLY A 32 9.44 -9.44 -17.14
C GLY A 32 10.03 -9.46 -18.55
N THR A 33 9.74 -10.53 -19.29
CA THR A 33 9.93 -10.56 -20.75
C THR A 33 8.75 -9.89 -21.45
N ASN A 34 8.78 -9.78 -22.78
CA ASN A 34 7.69 -9.23 -23.59
C ASN A 34 6.36 -10.03 -23.53
N ARG A 35 6.15 -10.87 -22.50
CA ARG A 35 4.95 -11.68 -22.27
C ARG A 35 4.55 -11.63 -20.81
N CYS A 36 3.31 -11.20 -20.57
CA CYS A 36 2.62 -11.23 -19.27
C CYS A 36 1.15 -11.64 -19.48
N GLY A 37 0.89 -12.90 -19.84
CA GLY A 37 -0.50 -13.38 -20.04
C GLY A 37 -1.31 -12.52 -21.02
N ASP A 38 -2.53 -12.13 -20.64
CA ASP A 38 -3.51 -11.39 -21.47
C ASP A 38 -3.26 -9.87 -21.57
N PHE A 39 -2.26 -9.30 -20.88
CA PHE A 39 -1.93 -7.86 -20.98
C PHE A 39 -0.41 -7.62 -21.12
N VAL A 40 -0.04 -6.67 -21.98
CA VAL A 40 1.34 -6.43 -22.44
C VAL A 40 2.23 -5.87 -21.35
N CYS A 41 3.34 -6.56 -21.10
CA CYS A 41 4.51 -6.05 -20.40
C CYS A 41 5.45 -5.40 -21.39
N VAL A 42 5.77 -4.13 -21.15
CA VAL A 42 6.81 -3.42 -21.88
C VAL A 42 8.16 -3.72 -21.21
N PRO A 43 9.26 -3.94 -21.95
CA PRO A 43 10.64 -4.08 -21.46
C PRO A 43 11.22 -2.82 -20.78
N ARG A 44 10.37 -2.05 -20.09
CA ARG A 44 10.62 -0.71 -19.55
C ARG A 44 10.53 -0.61 -18.04
N TRP A 45 10.33 -1.70 -17.29
CA TRP A 45 10.21 -1.63 -15.81
C TRP A 45 11.30 -0.75 -15.19
N LYS A 46 12.54 -0.85 -15.68
CA LYS A 46 13.68 -0.08 -15.17
C LYS A 46 13.52 1.41 -15.46
N THR A 47 13.20 1.79 -16.70
CA THR A 47 12.99 3.18 -17.09
C THR A 47 11.75 3.78 -16.42
N ALA A 48 10.64 3.02 -16.38
CA ALA A 48 9.41 3.44 -15.74
C ALA A 48 9.62 3.65 -14.23
N PHE A 49 10.23 2.68 -13.54
CA PHE A 49 10.50 2.84 -12.12
C PHE A 49 11.47 3.98 -11.86
N GLN A 50 12.53 4.14 -12.66
CA GLN A 50 13.41 5.31 -12.57
C GLN A 50 12.65 6.63 -12.75
N GLU A 51 11.67 6.68 -13.66
CA GLU A 51 10.85 7.87 -13.86
C GLU A 51 9.98 8.17 -12.62
N VAL A 52 9.35 7.16 -12.02
CA VAL A 52 8.69 7.31 -10.71
C VAL A 52 9.68 7.84 -9.67
N LEU A 53 10.90 7.28 -9.63
CA LEU A 53 11.90 7.70 -8.65
C LEU A 53 12.29 9.17 -8.83
N ASN A 54 12.36 9.66 -10.06
CA ASN A 54 12.69 11.05 -10.39
C ASN A 54 11.53 12.02 -10.11
N LYS A 55 10.27 11.57 -10.31
CA LYS A 55 9.07 12.39 -10.13
C LYS A 55 8.56 12.44 -8.69
N THR A 56 8.96 11.49 -7.85
CA THR A 56 8.46 11.34 -6.48
C THR A 56 9.51 11.72 -5.44
N LYS A 57 9.06 12.36 -4.35
CA LYS A 57 9.86 12.62 -3.16
C LYS A 57 9.21 11.96 -1.95
N GLY A 58 10.01 11.67 -0.93
CA GLY A 58 9.54 11.04 0.31
C GLY A 58 9.30 9.54 0.17
N ILE A 59 8.33 9.05 0.96
CA ILE A 59 8.07 7.62 1.15
C ILE A 59 7.46 7.01 -0.12
N ILE A 60 8.00 5.87 -0.55
CA ILE A 60 7.38 4.97 -1.53
C ILE A 60 6.88 3.73 -0.82
N VAL A 61 5.67 3.30 -1.16
CA VAL A 61 5.16 1.98 -0.80
C VAL A 61 4.87 1.19 -2.06
N THR A 62 5.42 -0.01 -2.17
CA THR A 62 5.07 -0.94 -3.25
C THR A 62 4.01 -1.92 -2.80
N LEU A 63 3.13 -2.32 -3.72
CA LEU A 63 2.01 -3.23 -3.46
C LEU A 63 2.29 -4.67 -3.92
N GLY A 64 3.56 -5.05 -4.05
CA GLY A 64 3.95 -6.41 -4.46
C GLY A 64 4.06 -6.58 -5.98
N ASP A 65 4.44 -7.80 -6.37
CA ASP A 65 4.85 -8.16 -7.72
C ASP A 65 5.96 -7.23 -8.21
N ASN A 66 6.96 -7.06 -7.34
CA ASN A 66 8.10 -6.21 -7.60
C ASN A 66 9.02 -6.84 -8.67
N THR A 67 9.13 -8.16 -8.64
CA THR A 67 9.88 -8.97 -9.60
C THR A 67 8.95 -9.94 -10.31
N GLU A 68 9.24 -10.25 -11.58
CA GLU A 68 8.39 -11.14 -12.38
C GLU A 68 8.40 -12.60 -11.88
N ARG A 69 9.54 -13.12 -11.40
CA ARG A 69 9.61 -14.52 -10.92
C ARG A 69 10.42 -14.67 -9.64
N GLY A 70 10.62 -13.58 -8.90
CA GLY A 70 11.43 -13.60 -7.68
C GLY A 70 12.91 -13.87 -7.96
N GLU A 71 13.46 -13.35 -9.05
CA GLU A 71 14.88 -13.50 -9.37
C GLU A 71 15.74 -12.50 -8.60
N LYS A 72 16.77 -13.01 -7.92
CA LYS A 72 17.67 -12.22 -7.08
C LYS A 72 18.32 -11.05 -7.80
N LYS A 73 18.68 -11.22 -9.08
CA LYS A 73 19.32 -10.16 -9.87
C LYS A 73 18.43 -8.91 -10.00
N TYR A 74 17.13 -9.08 -10.23
CA TYR A 74 16.20 -7.96 -10.38
C TYR A 74 15.86 -7.34 -9.04
N ALA A 75 15.75 -8.17 -7.99
CA ALA A 75 15.60 -7.67 -6.64
C ALA A 75 16.81 -6.83 -6.18
N THR A 76 18.03 -7.25 -6.50
CA THR A 76 19.25 -6.45 -6.26
C THR A 76 19.22 -5.14 -7.03
N GLN A 77 18.86 -5.16 -8.32
CA GLN A 77 18.75 -3.93 -9.12
C GLN A 77 17.72 -2.94 -8.56
N LEU A 78 16.55 -3.43 -8.13
CA LEU A 78 15.55 -2.58 -7.47
C LEU A 78 16.10 -1.94 -6.20
N LYS A 79 16.79 -2.71 -5.35
CA LYS A 79 17.45 -2.17 -4.15
C LYS A 79 18.46 -1.08 -4.48
N GLU A 80 19.33 -1.32 -5.46
CA GLU A 80 20.34 -0.36 -5.92
C GLU A 80 19.70 0.92 -6.44
N MET A 81 18.64 0.82 -7.26
CA MET A 81 17.89 1.98 -7.76
C MET A 81 17.25 2.80 -6.64
N THR A 82 16.87 2.16 -5.54
CA THR A 82 16.24 2.80 -4.38
C THR A 82 17.22 3.10 -3.24
N ALA A 83 18.52 2.98 -3.46
CA ALA A 83 19.51 3.25 -2.42
C ALA A 83 19.37 4.71 -1.93
N GLY A 84 19.33 4.89 -0.61
CA GLY A 84 19.13 6.20 0.02
C GLY A 84 17.68 6.71 0.01
N ARG A 85 16.70 5.86 -0.34
CA ARG A 85 15.28 6.20 -0.33
C ARG A 85 14.48 5.40 0.69
N ASP A 86 13.45 6.04 1.25
CA ASP A 86 12.45 5.39 2.09
C ASP A 86 11.46 4.60 1.22
N VAL A 87 11.78 3.33 0.96
CA VAL A 87 10.92 2.42 0.17
C VAL A 87 10.48 1.24 1.03
N TYR A 88 9.16 1.05 1.10
CA TYR A 88 8.51 -0.05 1.79
C TYR A 88 7.94 -1.02 0.77
N TRP A 89 8.37 -2.27 0.85
CA TRP A 89 8.06 -3.33 -0.10
C TRP A 89 6.98 -4.27 0.45
N ALA A 90 5.79 -4.29 -0.17
CA ALA A 90 4.89 -5.43 -0.02
C ALA A 90 5.33 -6.58 -0.93
N ASN A 91 4.93 -7.81 -0.60
CA ASN A 91 5.16 -8.98 -1.45
C ASN A 91 3.90 -9.31 -2.26
N GLY A 92 4.09 -9.62 -3.54
CA GLY A 92 3.04 -10.20 -4.38
C GLY A 92 3.22 -11.70 -4.62
N ASN A 93 2.42 -12.27 -5.52
CA ASN A 93 2.52 -13.69 -5.87
C ASN A 93 3.70 -14.04 -6.77
N HIS A 94 4.20 -13.09 -7.56
CA HIS A 94 5.40 -13.26 -8.38
C HIS A 94 6.68 -13.15 -7.55
N ASP A 95 6.63 -12.46 -6.41
CA ASP A 95 7.78 -12.31 -5.52
C ASP A 95 8.11 -13.60 -4.75
N LYS A 96 9.37 -14.04 -4.86
CA LYS A 96 9.97 -15.06 -3.98
C LYS A 96 10.54 -14.38 -2.73
N LYS A 97 10.53 -15.10 -1.60
CA LYS A 97 10.94 -14.67 -0.24
C LYS A 97 11.84 -13.41 -0.18
N LEU A 98 11.32 -12.30 0.34
CA LEU A 98 12.06 -11.13 0.89
C LEU A 98 13.24 -10.57 0.06
N GLN A 99 13.23 -10.75 -1.26
CA GLN A 99 14.44 -10.46 -2.04
C GLN A 99 14.70 -8.97 -2.22
N VAL A 100 13.65 -8.14 -2.33
CA VAL A 100 13.77 -6.68 -2.52
C VAL A 100 13.88 -5.92 -1.19
N GLY A 101 13.46 -6.53 -0.08
CA GLY A 101 13.60 -5.98 1.27
C GLY A 101 12.38 -6.26 2.15
N GLY A 102 12.51 -5.99 3.45
CA GLY A 102 11.42 -6.11 4.42
C GLY A 102 11.25 -7.50 5.05
N SER A 103 10.45 -7.54 6.13
CA SER A 103 9.85 -8.78 6.65
C SER A 103 8.60 -9.12 5.83
N LYS A 104 8.07 -10.36 5.93
CA LYS A 104 6.82 -10.73 5.23
C LYS A 104 5.69 -9.76 5.55
N HIS A 105 5.63 -9.38 6.82
CA HIS A 105 4.72 -8.36 7.28
C HIS A 105 5.49 -7.43 8.20
N TYR A 106 5.22 -6.14 8.13
CA TYR A 106 5.78 -5.16 9.03
C TYR A 106 4.92 -3.91 9.05
N SER A 107 5.16 -3.06 10.04
CA SER A 107 4.40 -1.85 10.23
C SER A 107 5.27 -0.79 10.89
N PHE A 108 4.96 0.47 10.63
CA PHE A 108 5.64 1.60 11.22
C PHE A 108 4.63 2.71 11.48
N ASN A 109 5.01 3.64 12.35
CA ASN A 109 4.22 4.83 12.63
C ASN A 109 4.86 6.01 11.90
N LYS A 110 4.03 6.86 11.31
CA LYS A 110 4.47 8.12 10.71
C LYS A 110 3.37 9.16 10.92
N GLU A 111 3.69 10.25 11.60
CA GLU A 111 2.70 11.23 12.06
C GLU A 111 1.56 10.51 12.82
N ASP A 112 0.30 10.79 12.49
CA ASP A 112 -0.90 10.18 13.09
C ASP A 112 -1.30 8.84 12.47
N TRP A 113 -0.47 8.30 11.57
CA TRP A 113 -0.76 7.09 10.83
C TRP A 113 0.03 5.88 11.31
N ARG A 114 -0.66 4.75 11.43
CA ARG A 114 -0.11 3.40 11.45
C ARG A 114 -0.13 2.85 10.03
N ILE A 115 1.04 2.66 9.45
CA ILE A 115 1.20 2.03 8.14
C ILE A 115 1.46 0.55 8.35
N VAL A 116 0.66 -0.31 7.72
CA VAL A 116 0.75 -1.76 7.88
C VAL A 116 0.91 -2.42 6.50
N ILE A 117 2.04 -3.09 6.30
CA ILE A 117 2.34 -3.86 5.09
C ILE A 117 2.01 -5.33 5.35
N VAL A 118 1.11 -5.89 4.54
CA VAL A 118 0.57 -7.23 4.76
C VAL A 118 0.83 -8.15 3.55
N ASP A 119 1.65 -9.18 3.75
CA ASP A 119 1.78 -10.34 2.84
C ASP A 119 0.64 -11.33 3.04
N TYR A 120 -0.55 -11.00 2.53
CA TYR A 120 -1.70 -11.89 2.56
C TYR A 120 -1.87 -12.60 1.21
N LYS A 121 -1.06 -13.64 0.99
CA LYS A 121 -1.04 -14.37 -0.29
C LYS A 121 -2.42 -14.93 -0.65
N ASN A 122 -2.88 -14.53 -1.83
CA ASN A 122 -4.06 -15.02 -2.51
C ASN A 122 -5.31 -15.02 -1.63
N CYS A 123 -5.41 -14.01 -0.77
CA CYS A 123 -6.56 -13.75 0.07
C CYS A 123 -7.08 -14.87 0.97
N GLY A 124 -6.43 -16.01 1.10
CA GLY A 124 -6.87 -17.10 1.99
C GLY A 124 -5.73 -17.93 2.56
N LYS A 125 -4.50 -17.68 2.11
CA LYS A 125 -3.30 -18.44 2.49
C LYS A 125 -2.31 -17.63 3.34
N GLY A 126 -2.79 -16.61 4.05
CA GLY A 126 -1.98 -15.79 4.94
C GLY A 126 -2.41 -15.88 6.40
N ASP A 127 -1.52 -15.45 7.30
CA ASP A 127 -1.81 -15.37 8.73
C ASP A 127 -2.59 -14.08 9.04
N VAL A 128 -3.87 -14.21 9.37
CA VAL A 128 -4.71 -13.08 9.81
C VAL A 128 -4.41 -12.62 11.24
N ASN A 129 -3.71 -13.44 12.03
CA ASN A 129 -3.37 -13.08 13.40
C ASN A 129 -2.27 -12.02 13.45
N TRP A 130 -1.35 -12.02 12.48
CA TRP A 130 -0.32 -10.99 12.43
C TRP A 130 -0.94 -9.59 12.23
N PRO A 131 -1.80 -9.33 11.20
CA PRO A 131 -2.49 -8.06 11.08
C PRO A 131 -3.32 -7.76 12.32
N LYS A 132 -4.06 -8.73 12.86
CA LYS A 132 -4.83 -8.55 14.11
C LYS A 132 -3.95 -8.08 15.27
N LYS A 133 -2.75 -8.62 15.44
CA LYS A 133 -1.81 -8.20 16.50
C LYS A 133 -1.29 -6.79 16.26
N GLN A 134 -0.95 -6.44 15.01
CA GLN A 134 -0.57 -5.06 14.69
C GLN A 134 -1.73 -4.08 14.80
N LEU A 135 -2.94 -4.59 14.56
CA LEU A 135 -4.23 -3.91 14.68
C LEU A 135 -4.75 -3.89 16.15
N ASN A 136 -4.01 -4.47 17.08
CA ASN A 136 -4.29 -4.34 18.50
C ASN A 136 -3.18 -3.53 19.19
N GLY A 137 -3.47 -2.27 19.57
CA GLY A 137 -2.59 -1.51 20.49
C GLY A 137 -1.84 -0.28 19.93
N TYR A 138 -2.32 0.40 18.88
CA TYR A 138 -1.77 1.69 18.39
C TYR A 138 -2.61 2.90 18.79
N GLY A 139 -3.51 2.75 19.76
CA GLY A 139 -4.34 3.84 20.29
C GLY A 139 -5.26 4.43 19.21
N ASP A 140 -5.27 5.76 19.14
CA ASP A 140 -6.19 6.54 18.29
C ASP A 140 -5.62 6.84 16.89
N LYS A 141 -4.51 6.20 16.51
CA LYS A 141 -3.92 6.41 15.18
C LYS A 141 -4.81 5.86 14.06
N LYS A 142 -4.89 6.61 12.97
CA LYS A 142 -5.50 6.15 11.71
C LYS A 142 -4.65 5.05 11.08
N VAL A 143 -5.26 4.13 10.35
CA VAL A 143 -4.59 2.96 9.81
C VAL A 143 -4.73 2.88 8.30
N ALA A 144 -3.59 2.72 7.63
CA ALA A 144 -3.52 2.38 6.21
C ALA A 144 -2.84 1.02 6.01
N ILE A 145 -3.55 0.11 5.35
CA ILE A 145 -3.07 -1.21 4.95
C ILE A 145 -2.57 -1.16 3.51
N PHE A 146 -1.43 -1.78 3.26
CA PHE A 146 -0.87 -1.97 1.93
C PHE A 146 -0.63 -3.47 1.73
N MET A 147 -1.25 -4.03 0.71
CA MET A 147 -1.20 -5.46 0.41
C MET A 147 -1.23 -5.69 -1.10
N HIS A 148 -0.95 -6.91 -1.55
CA HIS A 148 -0.97 -7.19 -2.98
C HIS A 148 -2.37 -7.51 -3.51
N TYR A 149 -3.03 -8.50 -2.92
CA TYR A 149 -4.31 -8.96 -3.41
C TYR A 149 -5.47 -8.03 -3.02
N PRO A 150 -6.31 -7.59 -3.96
CA PRO A 150 -7.51 -6.83 -3.64
C PRO A 150 -8.52 -7.69 -2.87
N VAL A 151 -9.23 -7.06 -1.93
CA VAL A 151 -10.26 -7.72 -1.12
C VAL A 151 -11.54 -8.03 -1.91
N PHE A 152 -11.81 -7.24 -2.95
CA PHE A 152 -13.04 -7.32 -3.73
C PHE A 152 -12.84 -8.07 -5.04
N LYS A 153 -13.91 -8.75 -5.46
CA LYS A 153 -13.98 -9.36 -6.78
C LYS A 153 -14.21 -8.25 -7.80
N TYR A 154 -13.35 -8.23 -8.83
CA TYR A 154 -13.44 -7.28 -9.92
C TYR A 154 -14.83 -7.25 -10.58
N GLY A 155 -15.30 -6.05 -10.91
CA GLY A 155 -16.59 -5.84 -11.57
C GLY A 155 -17.81 -6.22 -10.74
N THR A 156 -17.65 -6.42 -9.43
CA THR A 156 -18.75 -6.81 -8.54
C THR A 156 -18.66 -6.11 -7.19
N ASP A 157 -19.79 -6.11 -6.47
CA ASP A 157 -19.84 -5.62 -5.11
C ASP A 157 -19.34 -6.61 -4.04
N GLY A 158 -19.01 -7.84 -4.44
CA GLY A 158 -18.69 -8.93 -3.51
C GLY A 158 -17.25 -8.88 -2.98
N VAL A 159 -17.10 -9.02 -1.66
CA VAL A 159 -15.82 -9.42 -1.06
C VAL A 159 -15.49 -10.83 -1.56
N LEU A 160 -14.26 -11.05 -2.02
CA LEU A 160 -13.80 -12.38 -2.41
C LEU A 160 -13.93 -13.32 -1.20
N LYS A 161 -14.51 -14.51 -1.42
CA LYS A 161 -14.81 -15.48 -0.36
C LYS A 161 -13.62 -15.71 0.57
N ASP A 162 -12.43 -15.85 -0.01
CA ASP A 162 -11.21 -16.09 0.75
C ASP A 162 -10.83 -14.84 1.56
N CYS A 163 -10.93 -13.63 0.97
CA CYS A 163 -10.58 -12.38 1.66
C CYS A 163 -11.53 -12.02 2.81
N LYS A 164 -12.66 -12.72 3.00
CA LYS A 164 -13.66 -12.36 4.02
C LYS A 164 -13.05 -12.28 5.43
N LYS A 165 -12.18 -13.22 5.79
CA LYS A 165 -11.58 -13.25 7.15
C LYS A 165 -10.71 -12.03 7.42
N ILE A 166 -9.85 -11.64 6.49
CA ILE A 166 -8.99 -10.47 6.67
C ILE A 166 -9.81 -9.17 6.60
N ASN A 167 -10.85 -9.14 5.75
CA ASN A 167 -11.77 -8.02 5.68
C ASN A 167 -12.54 -7.81 6.99
N ASP A 168 -12.99 -8.90 7.62
CA ASP A 168 -13.66 -8.84 8.92
C ASP A 168 -12.71 -8.32 10.02
N VAL A 169 -11.40 -8.63 9.94
CA VAL A 169 -10.37 -8.02 10.80
C VAL A 169 -10.28 -6.51 10.54
N PHE A 170 -10.14 -6.08 9.28
CA PHE A 170 -10.05 -4.65 8.96
C PHE A 170 -11.25 -3.85 9.46
N LYS A 171 -12.47 -4.40 9.30
CA LYS A 171 -13.70 -3.79 9.83
C LYS A 171 -13.71 -3.73 11.35
N LYS A 172 -13.34 -4.81 12.03
CA LYS A 172 -13.29 -4.86 13.51
C LYS A 172 -12.39 -3.77 14.09
N TYR A 173 -11.26 -3.52 13.43
CA TYR A 173 -10.25 -2.57 13.89
C TYR A 173 -10.35 -1.20 13.23
N LYS A 174 -11.46 -0.91 12.52
CA LYS A 174 -11.76 0.38 11.90
C LYS A 174 -10.61 0.92 11.04
N VAL A 175 -10.05 0.06 10.19
CA VAL A 175 -9.03 0.49 9.22
C VAL A 175 -9.59 1.58 8.31
N ASP A 176 -8.83 2.65 8.09
CA ASP A 176 -9.29 3.77 7.26
C ASP A 176 -9.07 3.50 5.76
N TYR A 177 -7.89 3.00 5.41
CA TYR A 177 -7.50 2.76 4.02
C TYR A 177 -6.92 1.37 3.78
N VAL A 178 -7.22 0.78 2.62
CA VAL A 178 -6.62 -0.45 2.13
C VAL A 178 -6.22 -0.28 0.66
N PHE A 179 -4.93 -0.39 0.37
CA PHE A 179 -4.37 -0.29 -0.97
C PHE A 179 -3.95 -1.67 -1.49
N SER A 180 -4.26 -1.96 -2.76
CA SER A 180 -3.94 -3.24 -3.41
C SER A 180 -3.49 -3.12 -4.88
N GLY A 181 -2.77 -4.11 -5.39
CA GLY A 181 -2.33 -4.20 -6.80
C GLY A 181 -2.95 -5.41 -7.50
N HIS A 182 -2.11 -6.26 -8.11
CA HIS A 182 -2.41 -7.60 -8.65
C HIS A 182 -3.20 -7.64 -9.96
N ARG A 183 -4.08 -6.67 -10.21
CA ARG A 183 -4.97 -6.71 -11.39
C ARG A 183 -4.39 -6.08 -12.64
N HIS A 184 -3.20 -5.48 -12.55
CA HIS A 184 -2.42 -4.87 -13.63
C HIS A 184 -3.11 -3.70 -14.37
N GLY A 185 -4.32 -3.88 -14.89
CA GLY A 185 -5.08 -2.88 -15.66
C GLY A 185 -6.18 -2.15 -14.90
N ASP A 186 -6.58 -2.67 -13.73
CA ASP A 186 -7.74 -2.15 -13.02
C ASP A 186 -7.36 -1.10 -11.96
N PHE A 187 -7.78 0.14 -12.19
CA PHE A 187 -7.87 1.15 -11.15
C PHE A 187 -9.30 1.23 -10.62
N TRP A 188 -9.48 1.17 -9.30
CA TRP A 188 -10.77 1.46 -8.71
C TRP A 188 -10.62 1.97 -7.28
N LYS A 189 -11.60 2.76 -6.85
CA LYS A 189 -11.77 3.23 -5.47
C LYS A 189 -13.15 2.81 -4.99
N ARG A 190 -13.24 2.38 -3.74
CA ARG A 190 -14.49 1.92 -3.14
C ARG A 190 -14.51 2.17 -1.64
N GLU A 191 -15.65 2.60 -1.12
CA GLU A 191 -15.88 2.60 0.32
C GLU A 191 -16.78 1.42 0.71
N TYR A 192 -16.39 0.68 1.74
CA TYR A 192 -17.19 -0.43 2.25
C TYR A 192 -17.02 -0.60 3.76
N GLY A 193 -18.12 -0.46 4.50
CA GLY A 193 -18.10 -0.57 5.96
C GLY A 193 -17.23 0.48 6.66
N GLY A 194 -17.16 1.70 6.10
CA GLY A 194 -16.35 2.80 6.61
C GLY A 194 -14.86 2.74 6.23
N ILE A 195 -14.46 1.79 5.38
CA ILE A 195 -13.08 1.60 4.94
C ILE A 195 -12.97 1.99 3.46
N LYS A 196 -11.96 2.78 3.11
CA LYS A 196 -11.64 3.16 1.73
C LYS A 196 -10.63 2.19 1.12
N TYR A 197 -11.08 1.46 0.11
CA TYR A 197 -10.25 0.53 -0.66
C TYR A 197 -9.87 1.16 -1.98
N GLN A 198 -8.64 0.95 -2.39
CA GLN A 198 -8.15 1.42 -3.68
C GLN A 198 -7.22 0.38 -4.32
N ALA A 199 -7.57 -0.06 -5.52
CA ALA A 199 -6.66 -0.83 -6.36
C ALA A 199 -5.87 0.09 -7.28
N ILE A 200 -4.57 -0.17 -7.37
CA ILE A 200 -3.59 0.59 -8.14
C ILE A 200 -3.23 -0.23 -9.37
N GLN A 201 -3.20 0.43 -10.52
CA GLN A 201 -2.72 -0.20 -11.75
C GLN A 201 -1.24 -0.56 -11.64
N GLY A 202 -0.85 -1.59 -12.37
CA GLY A 202 0.54 -1.99 -12.44
C GLY A 202 1.37 -0.93 -13.14
N LEU A 203 2.56 -0.65 -12.59
CA LEU A 203 3.53 0.28 -13.17
C LEU A 203 3.84 -0.06 -14.63
N THR A 204 3.88 -1.37 -14.93
CA THR A 204 4.21 -1.90 -16.25
C THR A 204 3.00 -2.14 -17.16
N ASN A 205 1.84 -1.55 -16.84
CA ASN A 205 0.66 -1.56 -17.72
C ASN A 205 0.92 -0.83 -19.05
N ARG A 206 0.16 -1.22 -20.08
CA ARG A 206 0.44 -1.16 -21.53
C ARG A 206 0.69 0.22 -22.16
N PHE A 207 0.35 1.32 -21.48
CA PHE A 207 0.30 2.65 -22.14
C PHE A 207 0.91 3.81 -21.34
N ASP A 208 0.84 3.80 -20.01
CA ASP A 208 1.20 4.95 -19.19
C ASP A 208 2.06 4.58 -17.98
N LEU A 209 2.80 5.57 -17.46
CA LEU A 209 3.49 5.47 -16.19
C LEU A 209 2.47 5.48 -15.05
N ASN A 210 2.22 4.33 -14.42
CA ASN A 210 1.21 4.21 -13.37
C ASN A 210 1.83 4.22 -11.96
N TYR A 211 1.45 5.22 -11.17
CA TYR A 211 1.68 5.30 -9.72
C TYR A 211 0.68 6.31 -9.14
N GLU A 212 0.40 6.22 -7.84
CA GLU A 212 -0.47 7.18 -7.16
C GLU A 212 0.30 8.01 -6.13
N VAL A 213 -0.05 9.29 -6.02
CA VAL A 213 0.33 10.12 -4.89
C VAL A 213 -0.87 10.18 -3.96
N ILE A 214 -0.74 9.57 -2.79
CA ILE A 214 -1.83 9.41 -1.82
C ILE A 214 -1.58 10.36 -0.66
N ASN A 215 -2.52 11.26 -0.43
CA ASN A 215 -2.54 12.11 0.77
C ASN A 215 -3.48 11.48 1.78
N LEU A 216 -2.90 10.99 2.88
CA LEU A 216 -3.65 10.44 3.99
C LEU A 216 -3.99 11.58 4.96
N GLU A 217 -5.28 11.90 5.05
CA GLU A 217 -5.85 12.97 5.86
C GLU A 217 -6.62 12.46 7.07
#